data_AF-A0A846BWN5-F1
#
_entry.id   AF-A0A846BWN5-F1
#
_cell.length_a   1.000
_cell.length_b   1.000
_cell.length_c   1.000
_cell.angle_alpha   90.00
_cell.angle_beta   90.00
_cell.angle_gamma   90.00
#
_symmetry.space_group_name_H-M   'P 1'
#
loop_
_entity.id
_entity.type
_entity.pdbx_description
1 polymer ?
#
loop_
_entity_poly.entity_id
_entity_poly.type
_entity_poly.pdbx_seq_one_letter_code
_entity_poly.pdbx_strand_id
1 'polypeptide(L)'
;GSGVSFEPEIIQRIFEYTKGHPFEMQLLGSHLFDNQLSGKVNDEVWEKALQDTLSKLGSVIFERWLDEVNSEESKILSYITQLDKPVSDQDIQAFIQQSDATNFSEKAEKYVQSLLSKRLLCRKGLGLYTISDSMLRAYIQNYLGC
;
A
#
# COMPACT_ATOMS: atom_id res chain seq x y z
N GLY A 1 23.40 13.60 22.17
CA GLY A 1 22.87 12.89 20.99
C GLY A 1 22.69 11.44 21.35
N SER A 2 21.72 10.76 20.75
CA SER A 2 21.42 9.34 21.01
C SER A 2 22.52 8.36 20.57
N GLY A 3 23.52 8.81 19.81
CA GLY A 3 24.56 7.95 19.25
C GLY A 3 24.10 7.15 18.02
N VAL A 4 22.86 7.36 17.57
CA VAL A 4 22.28 6.69 16.40
C VAL A 4 22.48 7.52 15.14
N SER A 5 22.88 6.88 14.05
CA SER A 5 23.02 7.48 12.72
C SER A 5 22.23 6.71 11.66
N PHE A 6 21.55 7.43 10.79
CA PHE A 6 20.85 6.88 9.64
C PHE A 6 21.75 6.96 8.42
N GLU A 7 21.80 5.89 7.64
CA GLU A 7 22.40 5.94 6.30
C GLU A 7 21.58 6.88 5.40
N PRO A 8 22.24 7.72 4.55
CA PRO A 8 21.55 8.66 3.67
C PRO A 8 20.49 8.00 2.78
N GLU A 9 20.75 6.78 2.31
CA GLU A 9 19.87 5.98 1.48
C GLU A 9 18.57 5.63 2.22
N ILE A 10 18.65 5.34 3.53
CA ILE A 10 17.47 5.10 4.37
C ILE A 10 16.61 6.36 4.49
N ILE A 11 17.24 7.52 4.69
CA ILE A 11 16.51 8.79 4.78
C ILE A 11 15.74 9.06 3.48
N GLN A 12 16.41 8.86 2.33
CA GLN A 12 15.78 9.00 1.03
C GLN A 12 14.61 8.00 0.87
N ARG A 13 14.82 6.75 1.25
CA ARG A 13 13.81 5.68 1.15
C ARG A 13 12.58 5.97 2.02
N ILE A 14 12.75 6.51 3.23
CA ILE A 14 11.64 6.97 4.08
C ILE A 14 10.80 8.00 3.34
N PHE A 15 11.44 9.02 2.76
CA PHE A 15 10.73 10.07 2.03
C PHE A 15 9.99 9.51 0.81
N GLU A 16 10.62 8.59 0.07
CA GLU A 16 10.01 7.97 -1.11
C GLU A 16 8.79 7.10 -0.79
N TYR A 17 8.83 6.35 0.32
CA TYR A 17 7.72 5.50 0.78
C TYR A 17 6.56 6.31 1.35
N THR A 18 6.86 7.32 2.17
CA THR A 18 5.84 8.11 2.86
C THR A 18 5.36 9.31 2.04
N LYS A 19 6.03 9.62 0.93
CA LYS A 19 5.84 10.84 0.13
C LYS A 19 5.91 12.13 0.95
N GLY A 20 6.61 12.11 2.09
CA GLY A 20 6.71 13.25 2.98
C GLY A 20 5.53 13.41 3.95
N HIS A 21 4.63 12.44 4.06
CA HIS A 21 3.50 12.52 4.99
C HIS A 21 4.01 12.52 6.45
N PRO A 22 3.83 13.62 7.22
CA PRO A 22 4.55 13.80 8.48
C PRO A 22 4.32 12.68 9.50
N PHE A 23 3.08 12.18 9.59
CA PHE A 23 2.75 11.10 10.52
C PHE A 23 3.43 9.78 10.15
N GLU A 24 3.46 9.42 8.86
CA GLU A 24 4.08 8.18 8.41
C GLU A 24 5.60 8.26 8.49
N MET A 25 6.18 9.42 8.13
CA MET A 25 7.60 9.69 8.29
C MET A 25 8.04 9.54 9.74
N GLN A 26 7.28 10.14 10.67
CA GLN A 26 7.59 10.07 12.09
C GLN A 26 7.48 8.64 12.61
N LEU A 27 6.42 7.92 12.23
CA LEU A 27 6.18 6.56 12.68
C LEU A 27 7.25 5.59 12.15
N LEU A 28 7.52 5.62 10.85
CA LEU A 28 8.55 4.79 10.22
C LEU A 28 9.94 5.13 10.77
N GLY A 29 10.24 6.43 10.91
CA GLY A 29 11.49 6.90 11.51
C GLY A 29 11.67 6.41 12.95
N SER A 30 10.61 6.42 13.75
CA SER A 30 10.63 5.88 15.12
C SER A 30 10.93 4.39 15.13
N HIS A 31 10.22 3.60 14.33
CA HIS A 31 10.46 2.15 14.27
C HIS A 31 11.85 1.79 13.73
N LEU A 32 12.37 2.56 12.77
CA LEU A 32 13.73 2.40 12.28
C LEU A 32 14.77 2.73 13.36
N PHE A 33 14.55 3.80 14.13
CA PHE A 33 15.39 4.17 15.25
C PHE A 33 15.38 3.10 16.34
N ASP A 34 14.21 2.58 16.69
CA ASP A 34 14.06 1.56 17.74
C ASP A 34 14.67 0.21 17.34
N ASN A 35 14.66 -0.10 16.04
CA ASN A 35 15.25 -1.32 15.49
C ASN A 35 16.73 -1.21 15.13
N GLN A 36 17.40 -0.08 15.42
CA GLN A 36 18.82 0.14 15.11
C GLN A 36 19.73 -1.01 15.58
N LEU A 37 20.81 -1.24 14.85
CA LEU A 37 21.86 -2.19 15.20
C LEU A 37 23.16 -1.44 15.50
N SER A 38 23.61 -1.50 16.75
CA SER A 38 24.88 -0.90 17.20
C SER A 38 25.03 0.59 16.86
N GLY A 39 23.97 1.36 17.02
CA GLY A 39 23.87 2.79 16.72
C GLY A 39 23.63 3.10 15.25
N LYS A 40 23.33 2.11 14.40
CA LYS A 40 23.15 2.33 12.96
C LYS A 40 21.78 1.89 12.48
N VAL A 41 21.21 2.71 11.61
CA VAL A 41 20.03 2.38 10.82
C VAL A 41 20.46 2.25 9.37
N ASN A 42 20.42 1.01 8.88
CA ASN A 42 20.80 0.58 7.54
C ASN A 42 19.70 -0.32 6.94
N ASP A 43 19.94 -0.92 5.79
CA ASP A 43 18.94 -1.77 5.13
C ASP A 43 18.54 -3.01 5.95
N GLU A 44 19.40 -3.51 6.84
CA GLU A 44 19.13 -4.71 7.65
C GLU A 44 17.93 -4.55 8.58
N VAL A 45 17.67 -3.31 9.02
CA VAL A 45 16.57 -3.00 9.95
C VAL A 45 15.30 -2.52 9.23
N TRP A 46 15.37 -2.31 7.91
CA TRP A 46 14.29 -1.75 7.12
C TRP A 46 13.03 -2.62 7.13
N GLU A 47 13.18 -3.89 6.77
CA GLU A 47 12.05 -4.82 6.59
C GLU A 47 11.20 -4.91 7.85
N LYS A 48 11.87 -5.10 9.00
CA LYS A 48 11.22 -5.20 10.30
C LYS A 48 10.53 -3.88 10.69
N ALA A 49 11.23 -2.76 10.55
CA ALA A 49 10.65 -1.46 10.88
C ALA A 49 9.45 -1.11 9.98
N LEU A 50 9.49 -1.49 8.70
CA LEU A 50 8.38 -1.33 7.78
C LEU A 50 7.19 -2.19 8.22
N GLN A 51 7.39 -3.46 8.56
CA GLN A 51 6.32 -4.34 9.06
C GLN A 51 5.67 -3.79 10.33
N ASP A 52 6.47 -3.35 11.32
CA ASP A 52 5.99 -2.73 12.55
C ASP A 52 5.16 -1.47 12.24
N THR A 53 5.64 -0.64 11.31
CA THR A 53 4.96 0.58 10.86
C THR A 53 3.64 0.26 10.18
N LEU A 54 3.63 -0.69 9.23
CA LEU A 54 2.42 -1.08 8.50
C LEU A 54 1.38 -1.71 9.43
N SER A 55 1.80 -2.53 10.40
CA SER A 55 0.92 -3.07 11.44
C SER A 55 0.26 -1.93 12.22
N LYS A 56 1.05 -0.94 12.63
CA LYS A 56 0.53 0.21 13.37
C LYS A 56 -0.40 1.08 12.52
N LEU A 57 -0.02 1.42 11.29
CA LEU A 57 -0.88 2.16 10.35
C LEU A 57 -2.17 1.40 10.03
N GLY A 58 -2.09 0.07 9.92
CA GLY A 58 -3.23 -0.83 9.81
C GLY A 58 -4.27 -0.54 10.89
N SER A 59 -3.88 -0.75 12.14
CA SER A 59 -4.77 -0.59 13.29
C SER A 59 -5.32 0.83 13.51
N VAL A 60 -4.60 1.85 13.03
CA VAL A 60 -4.98 3.26 13.27
C VAL A 60 -5.78 3.86 12.11
N ILE A 61 -5.48 3.46 10.88
CA ILE A 61 -5.97 4.12 9.67
C ILE A 61 -6.50 3.11 8.64
N PHE A 62 -5.66 2.18 8.18
CA PHE A 62 -5.97 1.42 6.97
C PHE A 62 -7.09 0.40 7.18
N GLU A 63 -7.19 -0.24 8.35
CA GLU A 63 -8.31 -1.16 8.65
C GLU A 63 -9.65 -0.43 8.51
N ARG A 64 -9.75 0.81 8.99
CA ARG A 64 -10.97 1.61 8.84
C ARG A 64 -11.26 1.97 7.39
N TRP A 65 -10.24 2.23 6.58
CA TRP A 65 -10.43 2.51 5.14
C TRP A 65 -10.86 1.25 4.37
N LEU A 66 -10.42 0.09 4.84
CA LEU A 66 -10.66 -1.21 4.21
C LEU A 66 -11.93 -1.90 4.73
N ASP A 67 -12.51 -1.46 5.84
CA ASP A 67 -13.73 -2.03 6.43
C ASP A 67 -14.95 -1.99 5.48
N GLU A 68 -15.00 -0.97 4.61
CA GLU A 68 -16.07 -0.82 3.62
C GLU A 68 -15.77 -1.54 2.28
N VAL A 69 -14.63 -2.23 2.18
CA VAL A 69 -14.19 -2.94 0.98
C VAL A 69 -14.75 -4.36 0.99
N ASN A 70 -15.54 -4.71 -0.02
CA ASN A 70 -16.03 -6.09 -0.16
C ASN A 70 -14.97 -7.03 -0.76
N SER A 71 -15.25 -8.34 -0.75
CA SER A 71 -14.33 -9.37 -1.24
C SER A 71 -13.87 -9.16 -2.68
N GLU A 72 -14.75 -8.70 -3.57
CA GLU A 72 -14.50 -8.46 -4.98
C GLU A 72 -13.62 -7.23 -5.19
N GLU A 73 -13.91 -6.15 -4.48
CA GLU A 73 -13.08 -4.94 -4.44
C GLU A 73 -11.69 -5.24 -3.88
N SER A 74 -11.61 -6.05 -2.82
CA SER A 74 -10.34 -6.49 -2.24
C SER A 74 -9.50 -7.26 -3.24
N LYS A 75 -10.09 -8.16 -4.04
CA LYS A 75 -9.38 -8.88 -5.12
C LYS A 75 -8.81 -7.92 -6.16
N ILE A 76 -9.56 -6.89 -6.54
CA ILE A 76 -9.09 -5.86 -7.48
C ILE A 76 -7.93 -5.07 -6.87
N LEU A 77 -8.02 -4.66 -5.60
CA LEU A 77 -6.92 -3.97 -4.91
C LEU A 77 -5.67 -4.85 -4.86
N SER A 78 -5.79 -6.11 -4.44
CA SER A 78 -4.67 -7.05 -4.39
C SER A 78 -4.05 -7.25 -5.78
N TYR A 79 -4.86 -7.41 -6.83
CA TYR A 79 -4.37 -7.48 -8.22
C TYR A 79 -3.57 -6.23 -8.64
N ILE A 80 -4.11 -5.03 -8.39
CA ILE A 80 -3.43 -3.77 -8.73
C ILE A 80 -2.10 -3.64 -7.98
N THR A 81 -2.03 -4.09 -6.73
CA THR A 81 -0.78 -3.99 -5.95
C THR A 81 0.34 -4.87 -6.51
N GLN A 82 0.01 -5.98 -7.17
CA GLN A 82 0.99 -6.90 -7.76
C GLN A 82 1.63 -6.35 -9.05
N LEU A 83 1.07 -5.28 -9.63
CA LEU A 83 1.52 -4.71 -10.89
C LEU A 83 2.34 -3.44 -10.67
N ASP A 84 3.56 -3.37 -11.20
CA ASP A 84 4.43 -2.19 -11.09
C ASP A 84 3.97 -0.99 -11.93
N LYS A 85 2.87 -1.13 -12.69
CA LYS A 85 2.32 -0.13 -13.59
C LYS A 85 0.85 0.17 -13.28
N PRO A 86 0.36 1.38 -13.62
CA PRO A 86 -1.06 1.66 -13.63
C PRO A 86 -1.82 0.65 -14.50
N VAL A 87 -3.03 0.32 -14.07
CA VAL A 87 -3.85 -0.75 -14.61
C VAL A 87 -5.00 -0.17 -15.41
N SER A 88 -5.28 -0.71 -16.59
CA SER A 88 -6.39 -0.25 -17.43
C SER A 88 -7.71 -0.96 -17.10
N ASP A 89 -8.83 -0.41 -17.58
CA ASP A 89 -10.13 -1.12 -17.53
C ASP A 89 -10.04 -2.51 -18.18
N GLN A 90 -9.28 -2.66 -19.27
CA GLN A 90 -9.10 -3.94 -19.97
C GLN A 90 -8.33 -4.96 -19.13
N ASP A 91 -7.27 -4.53 -18.43
CA ASP A 91 -6.49 -5.40 -17.56
C ASP A 91 -7.34 -5.92 -16.39
N ILE A 92 -8.14 -5.03 -15.78
CA ILE A 92 -9.07 -5.40 -14.70
C ILE A 92 -10.12 -6.39 -15.21
N GLN A 93 -10.72 -6.15 -16.38
CA GLN A 93 -11.69 -7.07 -16.98
C GLN A 93 -11.08 -8.43 -17.27
N ALA A 94 -9.86 -8.47 -17.83
CA ALA A 94 -9.15 -9.72 -18.12
C ALA A 94 -8.86 -10.50 -16.83
N PHE A 95 -8.43 -9.82 -15.76
CA PHE A 95 -8.25 -10.44 -14.44
C PHE A 95 -9.55 -11.03 -13.89
N ILE A 96 -10.65 -10.26 -13.96
CA ILE A 96 -11.94 -10.70 -13.45
C ILE A 96 -12.48 -11.91 -14.24
N GLN A 97 -12.32 -11.92 -15.57
CA GLN A 97 -12.73 -13.04 -16.41
C GLN A 97 -11.97 -14.35 -16.13
N GLN A 98 -10.73 -14.25 -15.63
CA GLN A 98 -9.95 -15.43 -15.23
C GLN A 98 -10.39 -16.01 -13.88
N SER A 99 -11.12 -15.24 -13.07
CA SER A 99 -11.78 -15.77 -11.88
C SER A 99 -13.17 -16.25 -12.29
N ASP A 100 -13.45 -17.56 -12.19
CA ASP A 100 -14.68 -18.24 -12.67
C ASP A 100 -16.04 -17.74 -12.09
N ALA A 101 -16.11 -16.53 -11.53
CA ALA A 101 -17.29 -15.92 -10.94
C ALA A 101 -18.01 -14.99 -11.95
N THR A 102 -19.04 -15.50 -12.63
CA THR A 102 -19.83 -14.75 -13.63
C THR A 102 -20.39 -13.41 -13.10
N ASN A 103 -20.85 -13.40 -11.84
CA ASN A 103 -21.38 -12.19 -11.18
C ASN A 103 -20.32 -11.10 -10.90
N PHE A 104 -19.04 -11.47 -10.84
CA PHE A 104 -17.94 -10.53 -10.60
C PHE A 104 -17.65 -9.71 -11.87
N SER A 105 -17.72 -10.35 -13.04
CA SER A 105 -17.53 -9.69 -14.35
C SER A 105 -18.59 -8.64 -14.64
N GLU A 106 -19.87 -8.93 -14.40
CA GLU A 106 -20.97 -7.99 -14.68
C GLU A 106 -20.92 -6.70 -13.84
N LYS A 107 -20.27 -6.75 -12.67
CA LYS A 107 -20.21 -5.64 -11.71
C LYS A 107 -18.82 -4.99 -11.61
N ALA A 108 -17.87 -5.42 -12.42
CA ALA A 108 -16.48 -4.94 -12.43
C ALA A 108 -16.37 -3.41 -12.39
N GLU A 109 -17.09 -2.71 -13.28
CA GLU A 109 -17.07 -1.25 -13.34
C GLU A 109 -17.59 -0.62 -12.03
N LYS A 110 -18.63 -1.20 -11.42
CA LYS A 110 -19.19 -0.71 -10.15
C LYS A 110 -18.16 -0.84 -9.02
N TYR A 111 -17.39 -1.92 -8.98
CA TYR A 111 -16.34 -2.10 -7.99
C TYR A 111 -15.20 -1.09 -8.17
N VAL A 112 -14.78 -0.83 -9.41
CA VAL A 112 -13.76 0.20 -9.70
C VAL A 112 -14.26 1.59 -9.28
N GLN A 113 -15.51 1.95 -9.62
CA GLN A 113 -16.08 3.24 -9.23
C GLN A 113 -16.25 3.38 -7.72
N SER A 114 -16.62 2.30 -7.03
CA SER A 114 -16.69 2.22 -5.57
C SER A 114 -15.31 2.44 -4.92
N LEU A 115 -14.26 1.80 -5.45
CA LEU A 115 -12.89 1.99 -4.96
C LEU A 115 -12.36 3.42 -5.21
N LEU A 116 -12.77 4.04 -6.32
CA LEU A 116 -12.48 5.45 -6.62
C LEU A 116 -13.20 6.40 -5.65
N SER A 117 -14.47 6.15 -5.33
CA SER A 117 -15.24 7.00 -4.41
C SER A 117 -14.72 6.91 -2.98
N LYS A 118 -14.24 5.72 -2.58
CA LYS A 118 -13.51 5.48 -1.31
C LYS A 118 -12.09 6.04 -1.29
N ARG A 119 -11.60 6.59 -2.41
CA ARG A 119 -10.24 7.11 -2.59
C ARG A 119 -9.12 6.08 -2.38
N LEU A 120 -9.43 4.79 -2.47
CA LEU A 120 -8.46 3.69 -2.43
C LEU A 120 -7.77 3.51 -3.79
N LEU A 121 -8.44 3.94 -4.86
CA LEU A 121 -7.86 4.07 -6.20
C LEU A 121 -7.81 5.53 -6.63
N CYS A 122 -6.85 5.82 -7.50
CA CYS A 122 -6.69 7.11 -8.17
C CYS A 122 -6.53 6.91 -9.68
N ARG A 123 -7.06 7.87 -10.46
CA ARG A 123 -6.86 7.91 -11.91
C ARG A 123 -5.52 8.58 -12.21
N LYS A 124 -4.64 7.90 -12.95
CA LYS A 124 -3.33 8.44 -13.40
C LYS A 124 -3.35 8.94 -14.85
N GLY A 125 -4.47 8.75 -15.56
CA GLY A 125 -4.68 9.13 -16.95
C GLY A 125 -6.03 8.64 -17.47
N LEU A 126 -6.26 8.74 -18.78
CA LEU A 126 -7.45 8.19 -19.43
C LEU A 126 -7.52 6.68 -19.22
N GLY A 127 -8.47 6.23 -18.39
CA GLY A 127 -8.75 4.81 -18.14
C GLY A 127 -7.65 4.05 -17.37
N LEU A 128 -6.72 4.74 -16.70
CA LEU A 128 -5.63 4.10 -15.94
C LEU A 128 -5.76 4.36 -14.44
N TYR A 129 -5.69 3.29 -13.65
CA TYR A 129 -5.86 3.30 -12.20
C TYR A 129 -4.60 2.87 -11.46
N THR A 130 -4.37 3.44 -10.29
CA THR A 130 -3.28 3.05 -9.37
C THR A 130 -3.71 3.32 -7.93
N ILE A 131 -3.05 2.67 -7.00
CA ILE A 131 -3.02 3.09 -5.59
C ILE A 131 -1.93 4.15 -5.48
N SER A 132 -2.28 5.35 -5.04
CA SER A 132 -1.36 6.50 -4.96
C SER A 132 -0.49 6.47 -3.70
N ASP A 133 -1.06 5.94 -2.61
CA ASP A 133 -0.41 5.81 -1.31
C ASP A 133 0.45 4.54 -1.29
N SER A 134 1.76 4.72 -1.22
CA SER A 134 2.73 3.63 -1.19
C SER A 134 2.66 2.82 0.12
N MET A 135 2.33 3.44 1.25
CA MET A 135 2.20 2.76 2.54
C MET A 135 0.93 1.90 2.56
N LEU A 136 -0.19 2.42 2.04
CA LEU A 136 -1.40 1.63 1.84
C LEU A 136 -1.15 0.47 0.86
N ARG A 137 -0.44 0.73 -0.24
CA ARG A 137 -0.08 -0.33 -1.21
C ARG A 137 0.73 -1.42 -0.53
N ALA A 138 1.75 -1.06 0.24
CA ALA A 138 2.58 -2.02 0.97
C ALA A 138 1.75 -2.77 2.02
N TYR A 139 0.82 -2.09 2.70
CA TYR A 139 -0.10 -2.72 3.65
C TYR A 139 -0.97 -3.79 2.96
N ILE A 140 -1.62 -3.46 1.84
CA ILE A 140 -2.47 -4.40 1.09
C ILE A 140 -1.64 -5.62 0.64
N GLN A 141 -0.43 -5.42 0.13
CA GLN A 141 0.45 -6.53 -0.29
C GLN A 141 0.79 -7.49 0.85
N ASN A 142 1.00 -6.98 2.07
CA ASN A 142 1.44 -7.78 3.21
C ASN A 142 0.27 -8.40 4.01
N TYR A 143 -0.90 -7.76 4.04
CA TYR A 143 -1.98 -8.11 4.97
C TYR A 143 -3.30 -8.50 4.29
N LEU A 144 -3.51 -8.15 3.02
CA LEU A 144 -4.70 -8.53 2.24
C LEU A 144 -4.42 -9.66 1.24
N GLY A 145 -3.34 -10.42 1.46
CA GLY A 145 -2.98 -11.56 0.62
C GLY A 145 -4.11 -12.59 0.54
N CYS A 146 -4.57 -12.86 -0.70
CA CYS A 146 -5.35 -14.03 -1.07
C CYS A 146 -4.52 -15.32 -0.91
#